data_AF-A0A1Z9PQ62-F1
#
_entry.id   AF-A0A1Z9PQ62-F1
#
_cell.length_a   1.000
_cell.length_b   1.000
_cell.length_c   1.000
_cell.angle_alpha   90.00
_cell.angle_beta   90.00
_cell.angle_gamma   90.00
#
_symmetry.space_group_name_H-M   'P 1'
#
loop_
_entity.id
_entity.type
_entity.pdbx_description
1 polymer ?
#
loop_
_entity_poly.entity_id
_entity_poly.type
_entity_poly.pdbx_seq_one_letter_code
_entity_poly.pdbx_strand_id
1 'polypeptide(L)' 'MKVLLVMFMCSAIQGECLAPHQMPVLYSDYYSCLSAGYDEAIKKQKEIGKKETNKHQIFIRFHCRYLNET' A
#
# COMPACT_ATOMS: atom_id res chain seq x y z
N MET A 1 0.83 19.62 8.77
CA MET A 1 0.97 18.92 7.48
C MET A 1 0.22 17.61 7.55
N LYS A 2 -0.43 17.17 6.46
CA LYS A 2 -1.11 15.87 6.39
C LYS A 2 -0.34 14.94 5.45
N VAL A 3 -0.25 13.67 5.81
CA VAL A 3 0.44 12.64 5.02
C VAL A 3 -0.57 11.62 4.53
N LEU A 4 -0.53 11.33 3.23
CA LEU A 4 -1.39 10.35 2.58
C LEU A 4 -0.60 9.06 2.33
N LEU A 5 -1.20 7.93 2.69
CA LEU A 5 -0.74 6.60 2.33
C LEU A 5 -1.31 6.21 0.96
N VAL A 6 -0.43 5.80 0.05
CA VAL A 6 -0.81 5.29 -1.27
C VAL A 6 -0.21 3.91 -1.46
N MET A 7 -1.07 2.94 -1.78
CA MET A 7 -0.73 1.53 -1.89
C MET A 7 -0.86 1.04 -3.34
N PHE A 8 -0.08 0.03 -3.67
CA PHE A 8 -0.04 -0.62 -4.98
C PHE A 8 -0.02 -2.14 -4.76
N MET A 9 -0.93 -2.85 -5.40
CA MET A 9 -0.85 -4.30 -5.50
C MET A 9 -0.09 -4.66 -6.78
N CYS A 10 0.99 -5.43 -6.65
CA CYS A 10 1.88 -5.76 -7.75
C CYS A 10 1.97 -7.27 -7.94
N SER A 11 2.28 -7.70 -9.17
CA SER A 11 2.58 -9.09 -9.49
C SER A 11 4.00 -9.19 -10.02
N ALA A 12 4.83 -10.02 -9.41
CA ALA A 12 6.18 -10.26 -9.92
C ALA A 12 6.18 -11.04 -11.25
N ILE A 13 5.10 -11.77 -11.55
CA ILE A 13 4.93 -12.47 -12.82
C ILE A 13 4.62 -11.49 -13.96
N GLN A 14 3.69 -10.56 -13.75
CA GLN A 14 3.40 -9.55 -14.78
C GLN A 14 4.49 -8.46 -14.85
N GLY A 15 5.23 -8.24 -13.75
CA GLY A 15 6.22 -7.16 -13.67
C GLY A 15 5.59 -5.77 -13.50
N GLU A 16 4.29 -5.70 -13.20
CA GLU A 16 3.53 -4.46 -13.07
C GLU A 16 2.72 -4.39 -11.78
N CYS A 17 2.23 -3.20 -11.49
CA CYS A 17 1.33 -2.92 -10.38
C CYS A 17 0.00 -2.40 -10.90
N LEU A 18 -1.08 -2.71 -10.19
CA LEU A 18 -2.36 -2.06 -10.40
C LEU A 18 -2.27 -0.55 -10.11
N ALA A 19 -3.30 0.17 -10.54
CA ALA A 19 -3.45 1.58 -10.25
C ALA A 19 -3.32 1.88 -8.74
N PRO A 20 -2.71 3.02 -8.37
CA PRO A 20 -2.54 3.40 -6.97
C PRO A 20 -3.87 3.51 -6.25
N HIS A 21 -3.96 2.92 -5.07
CA HIS A 21 -5.07 3.09 -4.16
C HIS A 21 -4.68 4.07 -3.05
N GLN A 22 -5.38 5.21 -3.00
CA GLN A 22 -5.20 6.21 -1.95
C GLN A 22 -6.04 5.82 -0.75
N MET A 23 -5.40 5.63 0.41
CA MET A 23 -6.12 5.29 1.63
C MET A 23 -6.88 6.52 2.16
N PRO A 24 -8.08 6.35 2.71
CA PRO A 24 -8.91 7.48 3.14
C PRO A 24 -8.38 8.19 4.40
N VAL A 25 -7.46 7.55 5.14
CA VAL A 25 -6.89 8.09 6.38
C VAL A 25 -5.71 9.00 6.07
N LEU A 26 -5.71 10.18 6.68
CA LEU A 26 -4.59 11.11 6.67
C LEU A 26 -3.85 11.10 8.01
N TYR A 27 -2.53 11.05 7.96
CA TYR A 27 -1.66 10.96 9.13
C TYR A 27 -1.02 12.31 9.45
N SER A 28 -0.60 12.49 10.70
CA SER A 28 0.08 13.69 11.20
C SER A 28 1.53 13.80 10.74
N ASP A 29 2.17 12.67 10.48
CA ASP A 29 3.59 12.55 10.21
C ASP A 29 3.90 11.31 9.36
N TYR A 30 5.11 11.31 8.79
CA TYR A 30 5.55 10.26 7.86
C TYR A 30 5.76 8.91 8.55
N TYR A 31 6.18 8.90 9.81
CA TYR A 31 6.43 7.66 10.56
C TYR A 31 5.11 6.92 10.81
N SER A 32 4.09 7.61 11.30
CA SER A 32 2.75 7.07 11.51
C SER A 32 2.14 6.54 10.22
N CYS A 33 2.34 7.25 9.10
CA CYS A 33 1.89 6.80 7.79
C CYS A 33 2.61 5.52 7.33
N LEU A 34 3.94 5.43 7.49
CA LEU A 34 4.70 4.24 7.11
C LEU A 34 4.30 3.02 7.94
N SER A 35 4.17 3.18 9.26
CA SER A 35 3.74 2.10 10.16
C SER A 35 2.38 1.54 9.73
N ALA A 36 1.41 2.43 9.46
CA ALA A 36 0.11 2.00 8.95
C ALA A 36 0.19 1.34 7.56
N GLY A 37 1.12 1.76 6.71
CA GLY A 37 1.37 1.13 5.42
C GLY A 37 1.83 -0.33 5.55
N TYR A 38 2.71 -0.64 6.50
CA TYR A 38 3.13 -2.02 6.78
C TYR A 38 1.97 -2.87 7.32
N ASP A 39 1.20 -2.34 8.26
CA ASP A 39 0.06 -3.03 8.85
C ASP A 39 -1.01 -3.35 7.79
N GLU A 40 -1.36 -2.37 6.95
CA GLU A 40 -2.36 -2.57 5.90
C GLU A 40 -1.82 -3.51 4.80
N ALA A 41 -0.52 -3.46 4.46
CA ALA A 41 0.08 -4.40 3.52
C ALA A 41 -0.04 -5.86 4.00
N ILE A 42 0.23 -6.12 5.28
CA ILE A 42 0.07 -7.45 5.90
C ILE A 42 -1.39 -7.88 5.88
N LYS A 43 -2.31 -6.97 6.23
CA LYS A 43 -3.75 -7.24 6.20
C LYS A 43 -4.22 -7.59 4.78
N LYS A 44 -3.82 -6.81 3.77
CA LYS A 44 -4.17 -7.07 2.36
C LYS A 44 -3.60 -8.39 1.87
N GLN A 45 -2.35 -8.72 2.21
CA GLN A 45 -1.77 -10.02 1.88
C GLN A 45 -2.59 -11.19 2.46
N LYS A 46 -3.07 -11.05 3.70
CA LYS A 46 -3.94 -12.05 4.34
C LYS A 46 -5.30 -12.15 3.65
N GLU A 47 -5.91 -11.03 3.27
CA GLU A 47 -7.18 -10.97 2.53
C GLU A 47 -7.08 -11.62 1.14
N ILE A 48 -6.00 -11.37 0.40
CA ILE A 48 -5.71 -12.01 -0.90
C ILE A 48 -5.50 -13.52 -0.74
N GLY A 49 -4.83 -13.92 0.34
CA GLY A 49 -4.64 -15.30 0.72
C GLY A 49 -3.49 -15.99 0.00
N LYS A 50 -3.05 -17.12 0.58
CA LYS A 50 -1.85 -17.87 0.15
C LYS A 50 -1.91 -18.35 -1.29
N LYS A 51 -3.08 -18.83 -1.74
CA LYS A 51 -3.25 -19.41 -3.08
C LYS A 51 -2.97 -18.38 -4.16
N GLU A 52 -3.68 -17.25 -4.13
CA GLU A 52 -3.54 -16.21 -5.15
C GLU A 52 -2.19 -15.49 -5.03
N THR A 53 -1.72 -15.24 -3.80
CA THR A 53 -0.39 -14.65 -3.56
C THR A 53 0.71 -15.49 -4.22
N ASN A 54 0.70 -16.81 -4.03
CA ASN A 54 1.71 -17.69 -4.61
C ASN A 54 1.56 -17.79 -6.13
N LYS A 55 0.32 -17.95 -6.62
CA LYS A 55 0.05 -18.12 -8.05
C LYS A 55 0.46 -16.91 -8.88
N HIS A 56 0.23 -15.71 -8.36
CA HIS A 56 0.49 -14.45 -9.07
C HIS A 56 1.75 -13.73 -8.56
N GLN A 57 2.49 -14.33 -7.60
CA GLN A 57 3.62 -13.71 -6.89
C GLN A 57 3.28 -12.29 -6.44
N ILE A 58 2.16 -12.16 -5.74
CA ILE A 58 1.61 -10.87 -5.36
C ILE A 58 2.43 -10.29 -4.21
N PHE A 59 2.76 -9.01 -4.33
CA PHE A 59 3.37 -8.24 -3.27
C PHE A 59 2.77 -6.85 -3.23
N ILE A 60 2.73 -6.26 -2.04
CA ILE A 60 2.16 -4.94 -1.81
C ILE A 60 3.31 -3.94 -1.68
N ARG A 61 3.30 -2.90 -2.53
CA ARG A 61 4.17 -1.73 -2.39
C ARG A 61 3.33 -0.58 -1.87
N PHE A 62 3.96 0.34 -1.16
CA PHE A 62 3.32 1.56 -0.74
C PHE A 62 4.34 2.65 -0.50
N HIS A 63 3.86 3.87 -0.43
CA HIS A 63 4.63 5.03 -0.03
C HIS A 63 3.71 6.06 0.63
N CYS A 64 4.34 6.97 1.36
CA CYS A 64 3.69 8.08 2.01
C CYS A 64 4.07 9.37 1.27
N ARG A 65 3.13 10.29 1.10
CA ARG A 65 3.42 11.61 0.53
C ARG A 65 2.77 12.70 1.36
N TYR A 66 3.49 13.80 1.53
CA TYR A 66 2.91 15.01 2.11
C TYR A 66 1.90 15.59 1.13
N LEU A 67 0.72 15.92 1.64
CA LEU A 67 -0.25 16.73 0.93
C LEU A 67 0.15 18.19 1.13
N ASN A 68 0.54 18.85 0.05
CA ASN A 68 0.60 20.29 0.05
C ASN A 68 -0.83 20.79 -0.12
N GLU A 69 -1.28 21.62 0.82
CA GLU A 69 -2.53 22.37 0.66
C GLU A 69 -2.28 23.38 -0.48
N THR A 70 -2.79 23.07 -1.67
CA THR A 70 -2.99 24.06 -2.75
C THR A 70 -4.08 25.03 -2.37
#